data_AF-A0A951NJP6-F1
#
_entry.id   AF-A0A951NJP6-F1
#
_cell.length_a   1.000
_cell.length_b   1.000
_cell.length_c   1.000
_cell.angle_alpha   90.00
_cell.angle_beta   90.00
_cell.angle_gamma   90.00
#
_symmetry.space_group_name_H-M   'P 1'
#
loop_
_entity.id
_entity.type
_entity.pdbx_description
1 polymer ?
#
loop_
_entity_poly.entity_id
_entity_poly.type
_entity_poly.pdbx_seq_one_letter_code
_entity_poly.pdbx_strand_id
1 'polypeptide(L)'
;MPIATPEVYAEMLDRAKAGRYAIPAINVTSSQTLIAALRGFAEAEADGIVQVSTGGAEYLSGSTVKDMVVGASALAEYAHVVAASYDVSIVLHTDHCPKDKLDTYMR
;
A
#
# COMPACT_ATOMS: atom_id res chain seq x y z
N MET A 1 2.11 13.39 8.02
CA MET A 1 3.18 12.65 7.30
C MET A 1 2.50 11.45 6.68
N PRO A 2 2.40 11.35 5.35
CA PRO A 2 1.33 10.51 4.81
C PRO A 2 1.74 9.22 4.15
N ILE A 3 2.98 9.11 3.68
CA ILE A 3 3.58 7.83 3.30
C ILE A 3 4.86 7.69 4.12
N ALA A 4 5.05 6.52 4.75
CA ALA A 4 6.20 6.24 5.58
C ALA A 4 7.47 6.29 4.74
N THR A 5 8.48 7.02 5.23
CA THR A 5 9.84 6.89 4.69
C THR A 5 10.39 5.50 5.04
N PRO A 6 11.45 5.03 4.37
CA PRO A 6 12.10 3.77 4.72
C PRO A 6 12.51 3.70 6.20
N GLU A 7 12.98 4.80 6.77
CA GLU A 7 13.39 4.89 8.18
C GLU A 7 12.20 4.76 9.11
N VAL A 8 11.09 5.47 8.81
CA VAL A 8 9.84 5.35 9.58
C VAL A 8 9.29 3.93 9.49
N TYR A 9 9.33 3.30 8.31
CA TYR A 9 8.84 1.93 8.15
C TYR A 9 9.68 0.92 8.95
N ALA A 10 11.01 1.05 8.93
CA ALA A 10 11.88 0.21 9.75
C ALA A 10 11.55 0.37 11.24
N GLU A 11 11.40 1.61 11.71
CA GLU A 11 11.01 1.90 13.09
C GLU A 11 9.64 1.30 13.45
N MET A 12 8.65 1.42 12.55
CA MET A 12 7.32 0.81 12.74
C MET A 12 7.43 -0.70 13.00
N LEU A 13 8.25 -1.42 12.22
CA LEU A 13 8.46 -2.86 12.38
C LEU A 13 9.19 -3.19 13.69
N ASP A 14 10.20 -2.40 14.06
CA ASP A 14 10.93 -2.57 15.32
C ASP A 14 10.03 -2.36 16.54
N ARG A 15 9.19 -1.31 16.52
CA ARG A 15 8.18 -1.04 17.56
C ARG A 15 7.16 -2.17 17.65
N ALA A 16 6.66 -2.67 16.51
CA ALA A 16 5.74 -3.80 16.46
C ALA A 16 6.35 -5.07 17.08
N LYS A 17 7.61 -5.36 16.74
CA LYS A 17 8.35 -6.51 17.27
C LYS A 17 8.55 -6.39 18.79
N ALA A 18 9.02 -5.24 19.27
CA ALA A 18 9.25 -4.99 20.70
C ALA A 18 7.94 -4.98 21.51
N GLY A 19 6.89 -4.37 20.94
CA GLY A 19 5.56 -4.27 21.53
C GLY A 19 4.71 -5.53 21.43
N ARG A 20 5.18 -6.57 20.71
CA ARG A 20 4.47 -7.84 20.47
C ARG A 20 3.10 -7.65 19.82
N TYR A 21 3.02 -6.78 18.83
CA TYR A 21 1.85 -6.60 17.98
C TYR A 21 2.22 -6.74 16.50
N ALA A 22 1.21 -6.75 15.63
CA ALA A 22 1.38 -6.80 14.19
C ALA A 22 0.76 -5.57 13.52
N ILE A 23 1.27 -5.24 12.34
CA ILE A 23 0.74 -4.16 11.51
C ILE A 23 -0.09 -4.79 10.39
N PRO A 24 -1.38 -4.43 10.25
CA PRO A 24 -2.22 -4.96 9.18
C PRO A 24 -1.75 -4.51 7.79
N ALA A 25 -1.78 -5.43 6.83
CA ALA A 25 -1.55 -5.15 5.42
C ALA A 25 -2.83 -5.42 4.62
N ILE A 26 -3.42 -4.36 4.05
CA ILE A 26 -4.74 -4.42 3.41
C ILE A 26 -4.58 -4.37 1.90
N ASN A 27 -5.04 -5.41 1.20
CA ASN A 27 -5.10 -5.38 -0.26
C ASN A 27 -6.16 -4.37 -0.72
N VAL A 28 -5.79 -3.50 -1.67
CA VAL A 28 -6.68 -2.51 -2.27
C VAL A 28 -6.68 -2.63 -3.78
N THR A 29 -7.77 -2.17 -4.40
CA THR A 29 -8.01 -2.31 -5.85
C THR A 29 -8.63 -1.07 -6.47
N SER A 30 -8.81 0.00 -5.69
CA SER A 30 -9.43 1.23 -6.14
C SER A 30 -9.16 2.38 -5.18
N SER A 31 -9.51 3.61 -5.58
CA SER A 31 -9.52 4.76 -4.68
C SER A 31 -10.45 4.54 -3.48
N GLN A 32 -11.62 3.92 -3.67
CA GLN A 32 -12.56 3.66 -2.57
C GLN A 32 -11.98 2.70 -1.53
N THR A 33 -11.35 1.61 -1.97
CA THR A 33 -10.78 0.61 -1.05
C THR A 33 -9.54 1.15 -0.35
N LEU A 34 -8.73 1.97 -1.03
CA LEU A 34 -7.64 2.72 -0.39
C LEU A 34 -8.18 3.66 0.70
N ILE A 35 -9.14 4.54 0.37
CA ILE A 35 -9.70 5.49 1.34
C ILE A 35 -10.31 4.75 2.54
N ALA A 36 -10.97 3.62 2.31
CA ALA A 36 -11.52 2.80 3.39
C ALA A 36 -10.41 2.27 4.32
N ALA A 37 -9.30 1.79 3.79
CA ALA A 37 -8.16 1.36 4.58
C ALA A 37 -7.54 2.52 5.39
N LEU A 38 -7.30 3.66 4.74
CA LEU A 38 -6.75 4.86 5.38
C LEU A 38 -7.64 5.35 6.54
N ARG A 39 -8.95 5.40 6.31
CA ARG A 39 -9.93 5.72 7.35
C ARG A 39 -9.85 4.74 8.51
N GLY A 40 -9.81 3.43 8.23
CA GLY A 40 -9.72 2.40 9.26
C GLY A 40 -8.48 2.55 10.15
N PHE A 41 -7.32 2.85 9.54
CA PHE A 41 -6.08 3.10 10.27
C PHE A 41 -6.17 4.36 11.13
N ALA A 42 -6.71 5.45 10.59
CA ALA A 42 -6.85 6.70 11.31
C ALA A 42 -7.85 6.61 12.48
N GLU A 43 -8.99 5.95 12.30
CA GLU A 43 -9.97 5.72 13.38
C GLU A 43 -9.42 4.78 14.47
N ALA A 44 -8.51 3.88 14.11
CA ALA A 44 -7.80 3.02 15.06
C ALA A 44 -6.58 3.68 15.71
N GLU A 45 -6.26 4.93 15.33
CA GLU A 45 -5.03 5.64 15.74
C GLU A 45 -3.77 4.78 15.54
N ALA A 46 -3.72 4.04 14.43
CA ALA A 46 -2.69 3.05 14.16
C ALA A 46 -2.04 3.26 12.79
N ASP A 47 -0.73 3.06 12.70
CA ASP A 47 -0.02 2.96 11.43
C ASP A 47 -0.45 1.69 10.67
N GLY A 48 -0.33 1.70 9.33
CA GLY A 48 -0.84 0.61 8.50
C GLY A 48 -0.05 0.39 7.20
N ILE A 49 -0.23 -0.79 6.62
CA ILE A 49 0.30 -1.15 5.30
C ILE A 49 -0.87 -1.27 4.32
N VAL A 50 -0.74 -0.62 3.17
CA VAL A 50 -1.61 -0.83 2.02
C VAL A 50 -0.83 -1.58 0.96
N GLN A 51 -1.42 -2.64 0.42
CA GLN A 51 -0.76 -3.48 -0.57
C GLN A 51 -1.57 -3.72 -1.83
N VAL A 52 -0.88 -3.91 -2.94
CA VAL A 52 -1.48 -4.30 -4.22
C VAL A 52 -0.91 -5.63 -4.68
N SER A 53 -1.79 -6.58 -5.03
CA SER A 53 -1.37 -7.82 -5.69
C SER A 53 -1.17 -7.57 -7.18
N THR A 54 -0.52 -8.50 -7.88
CA THR A 54 -0.40 -8.46 -9.35
C THR A 54 -1.76 -8.30 -10.03
N GLY A 55 -2.78 -9.03 -9.58
CA GLY A 55 -4.15 -8.89 -10.08
C GLY A 55 -4.81 -7.56 -9.73
N GLY A 56 -4.57 -7.03 -8.51
CA GLY A 56 -5.06 -5.71 -8.11
C GLY A 56 -4.43 -4.58 -8.93
N ALA A 57 -3.13 -4.66 -9.16
CA ALA A 57 -2.38 -3.74 -9.99
C ALA A 57 -2.85 -3.77 -11.46
N GLU A 58 -3.06 -4.95 -12.04
CA GLU A 58 -3.64 -5.09 -13.37
C GLU A 58 -5.04 -4.45 -13.45
N TYR A 59 -5.90 -4.72 -12.45
CA TYR A 59 -7.24 -4.15 -12.38
C TYR A 59 -7.23 -2.61 -12.31
N LEU A 60 -6.29 -2.03 -11.57
CA LEU A 60 -6.14 -0.57 -11.40
C LEU A 60 -5.78 0.16 -12.69
N SER A 61 -5.12 -0.52 -13.64
CA SER A 61 -4.87 0.05 -14.97
C SER A 61 -6.11 0.04 -15.88
N GLY A 62 -7.19 -0.59 -15.45
CA GLY A 62 -8.45 -0.71 -16.19
C GLY A 62 -8.51 -1.96 -17.07
N SER A 63 -9.74 -2.33 -17.44
CA SER A 63 -10.05 -3.58 -18.16
C SER A 63 -9.47 -3.68 -19.57
N THR A 64 -9.07 -2.54 -20.16
CA THR A 64 -8.49 -2.47 -21.51
C THR A 64 -6.95 -2.52 -21.48
N VAL A 65 -6.30 -1.81 -20.56
CA VAL A 65 -4.84 -1.67 -20.51
C VAL A 65 -4.20 -2.91 -19.87
N LYS A 66 -4.71 -3.36 -18.72
CA LYS A 66 -4.24 -4.54 -18.00
C LYS A 66 -2.71 -4.59 -17.80
N ASP A 67 -2.16 -3.49 -17.31
CA ASP A 67 -0.74 -3.32 -17.01
C ASP A 67 -0.51 -3.13 -15.50
N MET A 68 0.28 -4.03 -14.90
CA MET A 68 0.53 -4.01 -13.46
C MET A 68 1.33 -2.78 -13.01
N VAL A 69 2.35 -2.37 -13.78
CA VAL A 69 3.22 -1.25 -13.40
C VAL A 69 2.43 0.04 -13.45
N VAL A 70 1.66 0.26 -14.53
CA VAL A 70 0.80 1.44 -14.69
C VAL A 70 -0.23 1.53 -13.56
N GLY A 71 -0.95 0.43 -13.28
CA GLY A 71 -1.99 0.45 -12.26
C GLY A 71 -1.45 0.63 -10.84
N ALA A 72 -0.35 -0.04 -10.49
CA ALA A 72 0.30 0.13 -9.19
C ALA A 72 0.86 1.55 -9.02
N SER A 73 1.49 2.11 -10.05
CA SER A 73 2.05 3.46 -10.01
C SER A 73 0.95 4.52 -9.88
N ALA A 74 -0.14 4.39 -10.62
CA ALA A 74 -1.28 5.30 -10.54
C ALA A 74 -1.90 5.31 -9.14
N LEU A 75 -2.06 4.13 -8.52
CA LEU A 75 -2.55 4.05 -7.14
C LEU A 75 -1.54 4.62 -6.14
N ALA A 76 -0.25 4.35 -6.31
CA ALA A 76 0.78 4.88 -5.42
C ALA A 76 0.75 6.42 -5.40
N GLU A 77 0.72 7.06 -6.57
CA GLU A 77 0.59 8.52 -6.69
C GLU A 77 -0.69 9.03 -6.01
N TYR A 78 -1.81 8.36 -6.27
CA TYR A 78 -3.08 8.69 -5.61
C TYR A 78 -2.96 8.59 -4.07
N ALA A 79 -2.31 7.53 -3.56
CA ALA A 79 -2.10 7.31 -2.14
C ALA A 79 -1.21 8.38 -1.50
N HIS A 80 -0.13 8.80 -2.17
CA HIS A 80 0.70 9.92 -1.71
C HIS A 80 -0.12 11.19 -1.50
N VAL A 81 -1.07 11.47 -2.39
CA VAL A 81 -1.94 12.66 -2.29
C VAL A 81 -2.97 12.49 -1.17
N VAL A 82 -3.73 11.40 -1.14
CA VAL A 82 -4.85 11.29 -0.19
C VAL A 82 -4.40 11.00 1.24
N ALA A 83 -3.30 10.27 1.41
CA ALA A 83 -2.79 9.99 2.74
C ALA A 83 -2.29 11.28 3.43
N ALA A 84 -1.97 12.35 2.66
CA ALA A 84 -1.51 13.67 3.16
C ALA A 84 -2.40 14.28 4.23
N SER A 85 -3.68 13.90 4.21
CA SER A 85 -4.72 14.38 5.10
C SER A 85 -4.92 13.53 6.35
N TYR A 86 -4.06 12.53 6.60
CA TYR A 86 -4.13 11.63 7.74
C TYR A 86 -2.89 11.75 8.64
N ASP A 87 -3.10 11.60 9.95
CA ASP A 87 -2.06 11.73 10.97
C ASP A 87 -1.39 10.39 11.35
N VAL A 88 -1.63 9.33 10.56
CA VAL A 88 -1.02 8.01 10.72
C VAL A 88 -0.03 7.71 9.59
N SER A 89 0.97 6.85 9.86
CA SER A 89 1.96 6.47 8.86
C SER A 89 1.43 5.33 7.98
N ILE A 90 1.50 5.51 6.67
CA ILE A 90 1.04 4.51 5.68
C ILE A 90 2.21 3.99 4.87
N VAL A 91 2.36 2.67 4.83
CA VAL A 91 3.36 2.00 3.99
C VAL A 91 2.69 1.55 2.69
N LEU A 92 3.34 1.81 1.56
CA LEU A 92 2.95 1.24 0.26
C LEU A 92 3.73 -0.04 0.01
N HIS A 93 3.04 -1.11 -0.35
CA HIS A 93 3.62 -2.43 -0.58
C HIS A 93 3.06 -3.08 -1.84
N THR A 94 3.86 -3.91 -2.49
CA THR A 94 3.41 -4.83 -3.54
C THR A 94 3.43 -6.24 -2.97
N ASP A 95 2.30 -6.92 -3.06
CA ASP A 95 2.09 -8.27 -2.54
C ASP A 95 2.75 -9.32 -3.49
N HIS A 96 2.37 -10.59 -3.36
CA HIS A 96 2.93 -11.74 -4.11
C HIS A 96 3.26 -11.48 -5.60
N CYS A 97 4.55 -11.52 -5.93
CA CYS A 97 5.08 -11.46 -7.30
C CYS A 97 5.84 -12.77 -7.62
N PRO A 98 5.22 -13.72 -8.34
CA PRO A 98 5.89 -14.97 -8.72
C PRO A 98 6.98 -14.73 -9.78
N LYS A 99 7.87 -15.71 -9.95
CA LYS A 99 9.07 -15.59 -10.82
C LYS A 99 8.74 -15.17 -12.26
N ASP A 100 7.62 -15.63 -12.82
CA ASP A 100 7.17 -15.32 -14.18
C ASP A 100 6.61 -13.90 -14.35
N LYS A 101 6.33 -13.20 -13.23
CA LYS A 101 5.89 -11.80 -13.21
C LYS A 101 6.98 -10.82 -12.78
N LEU A 102 8.08 -11.31 -12.23
CA LEU A 102 9.15 -10.49 -11.66
C LEU A 102 9.73 -9.50 -12.68
N ASP A 103 10.08 -9.99 -13.87
CA ASP A 103 10.73 -9.20 -14.91
C ASP A 103 9.82 -8.12 -15.51
N THR A 104 8.51 -8.30 -15.46
CA THR A 104 7.53 -7.37 -16.05
C THR A 104 6.88 -6.44 -15.03
N TYR A 105 7.11 -6.65 -13.73
CA TYR A 105 6.49 -5.85 -12.67
C TYR A 105 7.48 -5.12 -11.77
N MET A 106 8.65 -5.70 -11.47
CA MET A 106 9.56 -5.20 -10.43
C MET A 106 10.97 -4.85 -10.93
N ARG A 107 11.26 -4.99 -12.22
CA ARG A 107 12.59 -4.77 -12.81
C ARG A 107 12.58 -3.69 -13.88
#